data_AF-A0A6G3Z1S6-F1
#
_entry.id   AF-A0A6G3Z1S6-F1
#
_cell.length_a   1.000
_cell.length_b   1.000
_cell.length_c   1.000
_cell.angle_alpha   90.00
_cell.angle_beta   90.00
_cell.angle_gamma   90.00
#
_symmetry.space_group_name_H-M   'P 1'
#
loop_
_entity.id
_entity.type
_entity.pdbx_description
1 polymer ?
#
loop_
_entity_poly.entity_id
_entity_poly.type
_entity_poly.pdbx_seq_one_letter_code
_entity_poly.pdbx_strand_id
1 'polypeptide(L)'
;MQAYELSATLTSNGQLVLPDFHLDPIFHNSQIRVIILVEETSDIPDNEWLNSAAHNPAFDFLHNPEENIYSLDDGKPFEYQG
;
A
#
# COMPACT_ATOMS: atom_id res chain seq x y z
N MET A 1 17.22 -0.77 -16.69
CA MET A 1 16.97 -1.86 -15.72
C MET A 1 15.94 -2.79 -16.34
N GLN A 2 16.19 -4.09 -16.30
CA GLN A 2 15.27 -5.11 -16.82
C GLN A 2 14.77 -5.94 -15.64
N ALA A 3 13.45 -6.17 -15.57
CA ALA A 3 12.81 -7.01 -14.56
C ALA A 3 12.39 -8.34 -15.20
N TYR A 4 12.48 -9.41 -14.42
CA TYR A 4 12.06 -10.75 -14.82
C TYR A 4 11.01 -11.21 -13.80
N GLU A 5 9.82 -11.56 -14.28
CA GLU A 5 8.78 -12.19 -13.48
C GLU A 5 8.86 -13.69 -13.67
N LEU A 6 8.95 -14.44 -12.57
CA LEU A 6 9.26 -15.86 -12.57
C LEU A 6 8.39 -16.56 -11.52
N SER A 7 7.95 -17.77 -11.82
CA SER A 7 7.34 -18.63 -10.82
C SER A 7 8.39 -19.12 -9.83
N ALA A 8 8.13 -18.93 -8.55
CA ALA A 8 8.97 -19.38 -7.46
C ALA A 8 8.11 -20.12 -6.43
N THR A 9 8.70 -21.09 -5.74
CA THR A 9 8.02 -21.82 -4.66
C THR A 9 8.63 -21.44 -3.33
N LEU A 10 7.78 -21.06 -2.37
CA LEU A 10 8.18 -20.92 -0.98
C LEU A 10 8.01 -22.28 -0.28
N THR A 11 9.09 -22.79 0.30
CA THR A 11 9.03 -24.02 1.11
C THR A 11 8.41 -23.75 2.49
N SER A 12 8.05 -24.81 3.21
CA SER A 12 7.49 -24.70 4.57
C SER A 12 8.43 -24.08 5.61
N ASN A 13 9.74 -24.06 5.36
CA ASN A 13 10.74 -23.36 6.18
C ASN A 13 11.07 -21.95 5.67
N GLY A 14 10.31 -21.41 4.71
CA GLY A 14 10.46 -20.04 4.20
C GLY A 14 11.60 -19.85 3.20
N GLN A 15 12.10 -20.93 2.59
CA GLN A 15 13.13 -20.85 1.55
C GLN A 15 12.50 -20.62 0.18
N LEU A 16 12.99 -19.62 -0.55
CA LEU A 16 12.59 -19.37 -1.94
C LEU A 16 13.34 -20.32 -2.88
N VAL A 17 12.61 -21.09 -3.68
CA VAL A 17 13.14 -22.00 -4.69
C VAL A 17 12.71 -21.50 -6.08
N LEU A 18 13.70 -21.30 -6.95
CA LEU A 18 13.51 -20.93 -8.36
C LEU A 18 13.90 -22.14 -9.23
N PRO A 19 12.99 -23.07 -9.53
CA PRO A 19 13.32 -24.23 -10.35
C PRO A 19 13.70 -23.79 -11.76
N ASP A 20 14.83 -24.29 -12.26
CA ASP A 20 15.31 -24.13 -13.64
C ASP A 20 15.54 -22.67 -14.10
N PHE A 21 15.70 -21.72 -13.16
CA PHE A 21 16.03 -20.34 -13.51
C PHE A 21 17.54 -20.10 -13.58
N HIS A 22 18.00 -19.62 -14.73
CA HIS A 22 19.35 -19.15 -14.96
C HIS A 22 19.31 -17.75 -15.56
N LEU A 23 20.08 -16.83 -14.98
CA LEU A 23 20.31 -15.52 -15.60
C LEU A 23 21.17 -15.70 -16.84
N ASP A 24 20.88 -14.88 -17.86
CA ASP A 24 21.64 -14.89 -19.10
C ASP A 24 23.13 -14.66 -18.79
N PRO A 25 24.04 -15.51 -19.31
CA PRO A 25 25.48 -15.35 -19.12
C PRO A 25 26.01 -13.96 -19.47
N ILE A 26 25.30 -13.19 -20.31
CA ILE A 26 25.67 -11.81 -20.69
C ILE A 26 25.85 -10.87 -19.48
N PHE A 27 25.25 -11.18 -18.34
CA PHE A 27 25.38 -10.40 -17.10
C PHE A 27 26.69 -10.66 -16.32
N HIS A 28 27.79 -11.00 -17.02
CA HIS A 28 29.11 -11.31 -16.46
C HIS A 28 29.53 -10.34 -15.34
N ASN A 29 29.91 -10.90 -14.17
CA ASN A 29 30.39 -10.17 -12.98
C ASN A 29 29.54 -8.95 -12.56
N SER A 30 28.26 -8.91 -12.95
CA SER A 30 27.39 -7.77 -12.71
C SER A 30 26.72 -7.87 -11.34
N GLN A 31 26.63 -6.75 -10.63
CA GLN A 31 25.85 -6.67 -9.40
C GLN A 31 24.36 -6.64 -9.75
N ILE A 32 23.60 -7.61 -9.25
CA ILE A 32 22.16 -7.68 -9.43
C ILE A 32 21.41 -7.36 -8.13
N ARG A 33 20.15 -6.92 -8.28
CA ARG A 33 19.21 -6.72 -7.16
C ARG A 33 18.03 -7.66 -7.37
N VAL A 34 17.66 -8.38 -6.32
CA VAL A 34 16.45 -9.20 -6.28
C VAL A 34 15.38 -8.42 -5.52
N ILE A 35 14.18 -8.35 -6.08
CA ILE A 35 13.00 -7.77 -5.43
C ILE A 35 12.02 -8.90 -5.22
N ILE A 36 11.60 -9.12 -3.97
CA ILE A 36 10.56 -10.07 -3.61
C ILE A 36 9.36 -9.24 -3.16
N LEU A 37 8.24 -9.40 -3.86
CA LEU A 37 6.97 -8.80 -3.49
C LEU A 37 6.16 -9.88 -2.78
N VAL A 38 5.79 -9.62 -1.54
CA VAL A 38 4.89 -10.47 -0.76
C VAL A 38 3.67 -9.61 -0.46
N GLU A 39 2.47 -10.13 -0.72
CA GLU A 39 1.25 -9.47 -0.27
C GLU A 39 1.27 -9.45 1.25
N GLU A 40 1.22 -8.25 1.83
CA GLU A 40 1.02 -8.11 3.25
C GLU A 40 -0.38 -8.62 3.57
N THR A 41 -0.48 -9.76 4.27
CA THR A 41 -1.76 -10.21 4.86
C THR A 41 -2.22 -9.29 6.00
N SER A 42 -1.49 -8.21 6.25
CA SER A 42 -1.68 -7.22 7.31
C SER A 42 -2.43 -5.98 6.87
N ASP A 43 -3.00 -5.94 5.67
CA ASP A 43 -4.01 -4.92 5.38
C ASP A 43 -5.18 -5.13 6.34
N ILE A 44 -5.21 -4.29 7.38
CA ILE A 44 -6.34 -4.19 8.29
C ILE A 44 -7.52 -3.88 7.39
N PRO A 45 -8.56 -4.73 7.34
CA PRO A 45 -9.73 -4.47 6.53
C PRO A 45 -10.24 -3.04 6.74
N ASP A 46 -10.61 -2.34 5.66
CA ASP A 46 -11.00 -0.92 5.71
C ASP A 46 -12.06 -0.63 6.80
N ASN A 47 -12.96 -1.59 7.05
CA ASN A 47 -13.96 -1.50 8.10
C ASN A 47 -13.36 -1.58 9.51
N GLU A 48 -12.36 -2.42 9.75
CA GLU A 48 -11.65 -2.50 11.03
C GLU A 48 -10.79 -1.25 11.26
N TRP A 49 -10.16 -0.74 10.21
CA TRP A 49 -9.42 0.52 10.27
C TRP A 49 -10.35 1.70 10.57
N LEU A 50 -11.45 1.83 9.83
CA LEU A 50 -12.46 2.88 10.03
C LEU A 50 -13.07 2.81 11.43
N ASN A 51 -13.45 1.62 11.90
CA ASN A 51 -14.01 1.43 13.22
C ASN A 51 -13.02 1.81 14.32
N SER A 52 -11.75 1.45 14.15
CA SER A 52 -10.70 1.81 15.10
C SER A 52 -10.43 3.31 15.11
N ALA A 53 -10.37 3.95 13.93
CA ALA A 53 -10.17 5.40 13.83
C ALA A 53 -11.35 6.20 14.43
N ALA A 54 -12.59 5.77 14.18
CA ALA A 54 -13.79 6.46 14.66
C ALA A 54 -13.99 6.39 16.19
N HIS A 55 -13.40 5.41 16.87
CA HIS A 55 -13.54 5.22 18.32
C HIS A 55 -12.23 5.42 19.08
N ASN A 56 -11.17 5.92 18.42
CA ASN A 56 -9.88 6.13 19.07
C ASN A 56 -9.89 7.47 19.84
N PRO A 57 -9.67 7.46 21.16
CA PRO A 57 -9.70 8.68 21.99
C PRO A 57 -8.69 9.77 21.57
N ALA A 58 -7.62 9.39 20.85
CA ALA A 58 -6.67 10.36 20.30
C ALA A 58 -7.33 11.36 19.32
N PHE A 59 -8.51 11.01 18.78
CA PHE A 59 -9.27 11.82 17.84
C PHE A 59 -10.52 12.46 18.45
N ASP A 60 -10.74 12.37 19.78
CA ASP A 60 -11.93 12.94 20.44
C ASP A 60 -12.09 14.45 20.18
N PHE A 61 -10.98 15.17 19.92
CA PHE A 61 -11.01 16.59 19.60
C PHE A 61 -11.82 16.91 18.33
N LEU A 62 -11.95 15.96 17.38
CA LEU A 62 -12.76 16.13 16.17
C LEU A 62 -14.26 16.25 16.46
N HIS A 63 -14.70 15.87 17.67
CA HIS A 63 -16.08 16.08 18.11
C HIS A 63 -16.35 17.52 18.57
N ASN A 64 -15.32 18.36 18.71
CA ASN A 64 -15.51 19.73 19.12
C ASN A 64 -16.27 20.52 18.04
N PRO A 65 -17.23 21.39 18.40
CA PRO A 65 -17.95 22.22 17.44
C PRO A 65 -17.05 23.05 16.53
N GLU A 66 -15.89 23.47 17.03
CA GLU A 66 -14.89 24.26 16.30
C GLU A 66 -14.28 23.51 15.10
N GLU A 67 -14.26 22.18 15.14
CA GLU A 67 -13.74 21.33 14.05
C GLU A 67 -14.79 21.10 12.94
N ASN A 68 -16.06 21.50 13.14
CA ASN A 68 -17.10 21.46 12.12
C ASN A 68 -17.00 22.68 11.19
N ILE A 69 -15.88 22.79 10.48
CA ILE A 69 -15.54 23.94 9.63
C ILE A 69 -16.25 23.94 8.27
N TYR A 70 -16.96 22.87 7.93
CA TYR A 70 -17.78 22.78 6.71
C TYR A 70 -19.27 22.83 7.05
N SER A 71 -19.98 23.64 6.29
CA SER A 71 -21.42 23.82 6.30
C SER A 71 -22.03 23.33 4.99
N LEU A 72 -23.35 23.13 4.98
CA LEU A 72 -24.10 22.78 3.77
C LEU A 72 -24.00 23.84 2.66
N ASP A 73 -23.65 25.08 3.04
CA ASP A 73 -23.54 26.20 2.10
C ASP A 73 -22.19 26.25 1.38
N ASP A 74 -21.16 25.54 1.86
CA ASP A 74 -19.79 25.57 1.29
C ASP A 74 -19.65 24.79 -0.01
N GLY A 75 -20.61 23.91 -0.34
CA GLY A 75 -20.64 23.12 -1.56
C GLY A 75 -21.31 23.81 -2.76
N LYS A 76 -21.60 25.11 -2.69
CA LYS A 76 -22.30 25.81 -3.78
C LYS A 76 -21.42 25.86 -5.04
N PRO A 77 -21.99 25.61 -6.22
CA PRO A 77 -21.27 25.76 -7.49
C PRO A 77 -20.65 27.14 -7.60
N PHE A 78 -19.39 27.19 -8.04
CA PHE A 78 -18.71 28.45 -8.35
C PHE A 78 -19.26 29.02 -9.67
N GLU A 79 -19.94 30.16 -9.60
CA GLU A 79 -20.40 30.89 -10.80
C GLU A 79 -19.28 31.81 -11.31
N TYR A 80 -18.58 31.40 -12.36
CA TYR A 80 -17.61 32.25 -13.05
C TYR A 80 -18.33 33.28 -13.93
N GLN A 81 -18.17 34.57 -13.61
CA GLN A 81 -18.57 35.67 -14.49
C GLN A 81 -17.31 36.17 -15.21
N GLY A 82 -17.23 35.89 -16.50
CA GLY A 82 -16.13 36.30 -17.39
C GLY A 82 -16.10 37.79 -17.68
#